data_AF-A0A962PRQ7-F1
#
_entry.id   AF-A0A962PRQ7-F1
#
_cell.length_a   1.000
_cell.length_b   1.000
_cell.length_c   1.000
_cell.angle_alpha   90.00
_cell.angle_beta   90.00
_cell.angle_gamma   90.00
#
_symmetry.space_group_name_H-M   'P 1'
#
loop_
_entity.id
_entity.type
_entity.pdbx_description
1 polymer ?
#
loop_
_entity_poly.entity_id
_entity_poly.type
_entity_poly.pdbx_seq_one_letter_code
_entity_poly.pdbx_strand_id
1 'polypeptide(L)'
;MTLALLLFGPVAFGDEMVDADKAHLDVFEKNAFPSATECGECHPRQYRQWSVSQHAYAQMSPIFNAMQATVGKFTAGTNGDFCIRCHTPVGMNLEEPVFTSNIDRHPTSREGVTCIVCHRLSQPYGKLSGLLHIETGDLTNPIYGPRGDPAQLKHAIEKAGLVTDSDSAGRQVHRDVKKLGLMGTSGFCGICHDVNLPTGFRLEEAFSEFKNSPAAAEGVSCQDCHMGKEPGRILAAKNDPDFVHENYDFGPAAKVGSLETEPRKLTNHMFVGPDYSVLPPSLFPLDIRAIKEESEKGNIRARGMATIRQWLQFDWKAGWGTDAYEDEADWDKEYPERWAAIDDRYDARIIINDNLRLLKEITDQRRILLRNGYKIGDIDVKNSRKGLEMTVKVESGTNGHNVPTGFDAERLVWLHVKVVDANGKVIKESGDLDPNGDVRDLHSSYVHNHEMPLDEELFSLQSKFLTRNIVGGEREQVLPVNYSASPLIFVRPSRNSTILNGRPGDARKHKMGIEPGGSRVASYRISKRDLAGGTPPFKAIVQLKAAMVPVNLLNIIKDVGFDYNLSARDVAEVLSQGHVDEDGNTIIWNPDSDDPEDNQVSGHMVVWEREVDNLASAGAGK
;
A
#
# COMPACT_ATOMS: atom_id res chain seq x y z
N MET A 1 -22.68 -41.09 -65.07
CA MET A 1 -22.38 -41.85 -63.84
C MET A 1 -22.63 -40.95 -62.67
N THR A 2 -23.45 -41.37 -61.70
CA THR A 2 -23.80 -40.59 -60.53
C THR A 2 -22.91 -41.03 -59.37
N LEU A 3 -22.14 -40.11 -58.78
CA LEU A 3 -21.29 -40.43 -57.62
C LEU A 3 -22.10 -40.21 -56.34
N ALA A 4 -22.13 -41.21 -55.45
CA ALA A 4 -22.96 -41.18 -54.25
C ALA A 4 -22.32 -40.34 -53.12
N LEU A 5 -23.16 -39.66 -52.34
CA LEU A 5 -22.74 -39.13 -51.03
C LEU A 5 -22.53 -40.28 -50.05
N LEU A 6 -21.41 -40.27 -49.35
CA LEU A 6 -21.23 -40.98 -48.08
C LEU A 6 -21.18 -39.93 -46.97
N LEU A 7 -22.26 -39.84 -46.19
CA LEU A 7 -22.33 -38.99 -45.00
C LEU A 7 -21.61 -39.70 -43.85
N PHE A 8 -20.41 -39.23 -43.52
CA PHE A 8 -19.81 -39.49 -42.22
C PHE A 8 -20.45 -38.55 -41.20
N GLY A 9 -21.21 -39.11 -40.25
CA GLY A 9 -21.66 -38.35 -39.07
C GLY A 9 -20.49 -38.05 -38.13
N PRO A 10 -20.59 -36.99 -37.30
CA PRO A 10 -19.57 -36.71 -36.30
C PRO A 10 -19.50 -37.85 -35.28
N VAL A 11 -18.29 -38.34 -35.01
CA VAL A 11 -18.05 -39.23 -33.87
C VAL A 11 -18.12 -38.38 -32.61
N ALA A 12 -19.07 -38.69 -31.73
CA ALA A 12 -19.13 -38.08 -30.41
C ALA A 12 -17.97 -38.61 -29.56
N PHE A 13 -16.96 -37.77 -29.32
CA PHE A 13 -16.03 -37.96 -28.21
C PHE A 13 -16.74 -37.48 -26.93
N GLY A 14 -16.73 -38.30 -25.88
CA GLY A 14 -17.41 -37.99 -24.61
C GLY A 14 -16.58 -37.07 -23.71
N ASP A 15 -17.27 -36.26 -22.90
CA ASP A 15 -16.68 -35.24 -22.02
C ASP A 15 -15.89 -35.78 -20.80
N GLU A 16 -15.89 -37.10 -20.56
CA GLU A 16 -15.32 -37.71 -19.34
C GLU A 16 -13.80 -37.51 -19.16
N MET A 17 -13.08 -37.08 -20.19
CA MET A 17 -11.60 -36.93 -20.14
C MET A 17 -11.10 -35.59 -19.59
N VAL A 18 -11.99 -34.67 -19.17
CA VAL A 18 -11.62 -33.32 -18.69
C VAL A 18 -11.63 -33.20 -17.16
N ASP A 19 -12.44 -34.02 -16.47
CA ASP A 19 -12.69 -33.88 -15.03
C ASP A 19 -11.55 -34.44 -14.17
N ALA A 20 -10.95 -35.58 -14.58
CA ALA A 20 -9.88 -36.24 -13.83
C ALA A 20 -8.60 -35.39 -13.76
N ASP A 21 -8.13 -34.86 -14.89
CA ASP A 21 -6.93 -34.01 -14.94
C ASP A 21 -7.16 -32.68 -14.19
N LYS A 22 -8.37 -32.13 -14.26
CA LYS A 22 -8.74 -30.94 -13.48
C LYS A 22 -8.75 -31.23 -11.98
N ALA A 23 -9.37 -32.31 -11.54
CA ALA A 23 -9.36 -32.71 -10.13
C ALA A 23 -7.94 -33.05 -9.63
N HIS A 24 -7.05 -33.51 -10.51
CA HIS A 24 -5.64 -33.72 -10.21
C HIS A 24 -4.90 -32.38 -10.02
N LEU A 25 -5.07 -31.43 -10.95
CA LEU A 25 -4.53 -30.07 -10.85
C LEU A 25 -5.07 -29.33 -9.62
N ASP A 26 -6.37 -29.40 -9.34
CA ASP A 26 -7.02 -28.83 -8.14
C ASP A 26 -6.40 -29.37 -6.83
N VAL A 27 -5.85 -30.59 -6.82
CA VAL A 27 -5.15 -31.17 -5.65
C VAL A 27 -3.68 -30.73 -5.58
N PHE A 28 -3.01 -30.50 -6.70
CA PHE A 28 -1.63 -30.02 -6.73
C PHE A 28 -1.50 -28.51 -6.51
N GLU A 29 -2.36 -27.69 -7.11
CA GLU A 29 -2.32 -26.22 -7.03
C GLU A 29 -2.67 -25.72 -5.63
N LYS A 30 -3.80 -26.17 -5.06
CA LYS A 30 -4.25 -25.77 -3.71
C LYS A 30 -3.22 -26.05 -2.62
N ASN A 31 -2.39 -27.07 -2.80
CA ASN A 31 -1.36 -27.49 -1.86
C ASN A 31 0.05 -26.97 -2.21
N ALA A 32 0.27 -26.33 -3.36
CA ALA A 32 1.60 -25.85 -3.75
C ALA A 32 2.06 -24.65 -2.89
N PHE A 33 1.12 -23.80 -2.47
CA PHE A 33 1.38 -22.53 -1.80
C PHE A 33 0.31 -22.26 -0.71
N PRO A 34 0.56 -22.64 0.56
CA PRO A 34 -0.40 -22.50 1.65
C PRO A 34 -0.64 -21.02 2.02
N SER A 35 -1.85 -20.74 2.44
CA SER A 35 -2.37 -19.42 2.79
C SER A 35 -1.76 -18.88 4.09
N ALA A 36 -1.62 -17.56 4.19
CA ALA A 36 -1.29 -16.90 5.44
C ALA A 36 -2.31 -17.23 6.56
N THR A 37 -3.57 -17.52 6.22
CA THR A 37 -4.62 -17.87 7.18
C THR A 37 -4.32 -19.18 7.95
N GLU A 38 -3.59 -20.11 7.34
CA GLU A 38 -3.07 -21.33 7.98
C GLU A 38 -1.94 -21.00 8.95
N CYS A 39 -0.98 -20.19 8.50
CA CYS A 39 0.11 -19.69 9.34
C CYS A 39 -0.42 -18.89 10.56
N GLY A 40 -1.47 -18.11 10.36
CA GLY A 40 -2.09 -17.26 11.39
C GLY A 40 -2.75 -18.02 12.52
N GLU A 41 -3.13 -19.29 12.34
CA GLU A 41 -3.66 -20.09 13.43
C GLU A 41 -2.59 -20.46 14.50
N CYS A 42 -1.32 -20.44 14.10
CA CYS A 42 -0.16 -20.71 14.98
C CYS A 42 0.64 -19.43 15.28
N HIS A 43 0.60 -18.44 14.39
CA HIS A 43 1.30 -17.16 14.49
C HIS A 43 0.33 -15.95 14.50
N PRO A 44 -0.63 -15.88 15.44
CA PRO A 44 -1.74 -14.91 15.37
C PRO A 44 -1.27 -13.45 15.45
N ARG A 45 -0.21 -13.14 16.22
CA ARG A 45 0.35 -11.78 16.29
C ARG A 45 0.93 -11.34 14.94
N GLN A 46 1.71 -12.21 14.31
CA GLN A 46 2.38 -11.95 13.04
C GLN A 46 1.35 -11.85 11.91
N TYR A 47 0.35 -12.72 11.90
CA TYR A 47 -0.77 -12.66 10.97
C TYR A 47 -1.57 -11.36 11.12
N ARG A 48 -2.01 -11.00 12.35
CA ARG A 48 -2.74 -9.74 12.58
C ARG A 48 -1.96 -8.54 12.08
N GLN A 49 -0.67 -8.47 12.40
CA GLN A 49 0.21 -7.40 11.91
C GLN A 49 0.33 -7.39 10.38
N TRP A 50 0.55 -8.54 9.74
CA TRP A 50 0.68 -8.65 8.28
C TRP A 50 -0.64 -8.40 7.54
N SER A 51 -1.79 -8.83 8.06
CA SER A 51 -3.10 -8.81 7.37
C SER A 51 -3.62 -7.41 6.99
N VAL A 52 -3.11 -6.38 7.67
CA VAL A 52 -3.38 -4.95 7.42
C VAL A 52 -2.20 -4.23 6.74
N SER A 53 -1.06 -4.91 6.62
CA SER A 53 0.15 -4.34 6.01
C SER A 53 -0.02 -4.08 4.51
N GLN A 54 0.82 -3.18 3.99
CA GLN A 54 0.85 -2.92 2.54
C GLN A 54 1.44 -4.09 1.73
N HIS A 55 2.04 -5.09 2.39
CA HIS A 55 2.42 -6.37 1.79
C HIS A 55 1.20 -7.26 1.52
N ALA A 56 0.26 -7.36 2.47
CA ALA A 56 -1.03 -8.04 2.25
C ALA A 56 -1.91 -7.29 1.24
N TYR A 57 -1.86 -5.95 1.25
CA TYR A 57 -2.63 -5.12 0.32
C TYR A 57 -2.08 -5.11 -1.12
N ALA A 58 -0.84 -5.57 -1.35
CA ALA A 58 -0.09 -5.35 -2.59
C ALA A 58 -0.84 -5.79 -3.86
N GLN A 59 -1.51 -6.94 -3.83
CA GLN A 59 -2.35 -7.46 -4.91
C GLN A 59 -3.86 -7.16 -4.71
N MET A 60 -4.27 -6.90 -3.47
CA MET A 60 -5.65 -6.51 -3.17
C MET A 60 -6.00 -5.12 -3.72
N SER A 61 -5.03 -4.21 -3.83
CA SER A 61 -5.23 -2.82 -4.24
C SER A 61 -5.85 -2.66 -5.64
N PRO A 62 -7.08 -2.12 -5.77
CA PRO A 62 -7.71 -1.92 -7.07
C PRO A 62 -7.02 -0.81 -7.88
N ILE A 63 -6.41 0.17 -7.21
CA ILE A 63 -5.59 1.22 -7.86
C ILE A 63 -4.40 0.57 -8.57
N PHE A 64 -3.70 -0.34 -7.90
CA PHE A 64 -2.59 -1.08 -8.51
C PHE A 64 -3.07 -1.94 -9.69
N ASN A 65 -4.16 -2.70 -9.54
CA ASN A 65 -4.67 -3.56 -10.61
C ASN A 65 -5.09 -2.74 -11.85
N ALA A 66 -5.77 -1.61 -11.67
CA ALA A 66 -6.11 -0.68 -12.74
C ALA A 66 -4.87 -0.03 -13.39
N MET A 67 -3.83 0.28 -12.60
CA MET A 67 -2.57 0.83 -13.10
C MET A 67 -1.78 -0.22 -13.90
N GLN A 68 -1.67 -1.45 -13.41
CA GLN A 68 -1.09 -2.60 -14.14
C GLN A 68 -1.83 -2.85 -15.46
N ALA A 69 -3.16 -2.91 -15.42
CA ALA A 69 -3.97 -3.14 -16.63
C ALA A 69 -3.87 -1.97 -17.63
N THR A 70 -3.78 -0.72 -17.16
CA THR A 70 -3.56 0.47 -18.01
C THR A 70 -2.18 0.45 -18.66
N VAL A 71 -1.11 0.15 -17.90
CA VAL A 71 0.24 -0.03 -18.44
C VAL A 71 0.29 -1.20 -19.43
N GLY A 72 -0.40 -2.32 -19.14
CA GLY A 72 -0.55 -3.45 -20.07
C GLY A 72 -1.23 -3.05 -21.38
N LYS A 73 -2.35 -2.32 -21.31
CA LYS A 73 -3.11 -1.75 -22.45
C LYS A 73 -2.23 -0.84 -23.31
N PHE A 74 -1.58 0.15 -22.70
CA PHE A 74 -0.72 1.12 -23.41
C PHE A 74 0.53 0.47 -24.03
N THR A 75 1.07 -0.57 -23.39
CA THR A 75 2.27 -1.28 -23.88
C THR A 75 1.96 -2.48 -24.76
N ALA A 76 0.70 -2.72 -25.13
CA ALA A 76 0.26 -3.91 -25.87
C ALA A 76 0.79 -5.22 -25.27
N GLY A 77 0.78 -5.33 -23.94
CA GLY A 77 1.30 -6.47 -23.17
C GLY A 77 2.83 -6.55 -23.06
N THR A 78 3.61 -5.67 -23.71
CA THR A 78 5.08 -5.78 -23.76
C THR A 78 5.80 -5.46 -22.45
N ASN A 79 5.09 -4.90 -21.46
CA ASN A 79 5.57 -4.82 -20.07
C ASN A 79 5.61 -6.20 -19.37
N GLY A 80 4.82 -7.17 -19.86
CA GLY A 80 4.82 -8.55 -19.38
C GLY A 80 4.41 -8.72 -17.91
N ASP A 81 5.09 -9.66 -17.25
CA ASP A 81 4.96 -10.06 -15.85
C ASP A 81 5.55 -9.04 -14.85
N PHE A 82 6.10 -7.91 -15.32
CA PHE A 82 6.93 -7.01 -14.52
C PHE A 82 6.29 -6.57 -13.18
N CYS A 83 5.00 -6.24 -13.18
CA CYS A 83 4.28 -5.75 -12.01
C CYS A 83 4.00 -6.86 -10.98
N ILE A 84 3.54 -8.04 -11.44
CA ILE A 84 3.16 -9.16 -10.56
C ILE A 84 4.34 -9.77 -9.81
N ARG A 85 5.58 -9.64 -10.33
CA ARG A 85 6.84 -10.00 -9.65
C ARG A 85 6.95 -9.49 -8.21
N CYS A 86 6.48 -8.27 -7.95
CA CYS A 86 6.50 -7.68 -6.62
C CYS A 86 5.13 -7.80 -5.92
N HIS A 87 4.02 -7.65 -6.66
CA HIS A 87 2.69 -7.50 -6.06
C HIS A 87 1.97 -8.82 -5.79
N THR A 88 2.07 -9.81 -6.68
CA THR A 88 1.60 -11.19 -6.42
C THR A 88 2.66 -12.22 -6.82
N PRO A 89 3.73 -12.37 -6.02
CA PRO A 89 4.83 -13.26 -6.36
C PRO A 89 4.40 -14.74 -6.35
N VAL A 90 3.35 -15.09 -5.60
CA VAL A 90 2.69 -16.41 -5.65
C VAL A 90 1.94 -16.61 -6.96
N GLY A 91 1.09 -15.66 -7.37
CA GLY A 91 0.40 -15.72 -8.66
C GLY A 91 1.36 -15.82 -9.84
N MET A 92 2.52 -15.14 -9.76
CA MET A 92 3.59 -15.31 -10.74
C MET A 92 4.24 -16.71 -10.70
N ASN A 93 4.51 -17.29 -9.52
CA ASN A 93 5.08 -18.64 -9.41
C ASN A 93 4.05 -19.75 -9.76
N LEU A 94 2.76 -19.43 -9.83
CA LEU A 94 1.68 -20.24 -10.41
C LEU A 94 1.45 -19.98 -11.92
N GLU A 95 2.19 -19.07 -12.55
CA GLU A 95 1.98 -18.61 -13.92
C GLU A 95 0.55 -18.08 -14.22
N GLU A 96 -0.11 -17.50 -13.20
CA GLU A 96 -1.47 -16.94 -13.33
C GLU A 96 -1.57 -15.89 -14.45
N PRO A 97 -2.71 -15.82 -15.18
CA PRO A 97 -2.94 -14.78 -16.18
C PRO A 97 -2.76 -13.36 -15.61
N VAL A 98 -1.88 -12.58 -16.23
CA VAL A 98 -1.52 -11.20 -15.80
C VAL A 98 -2.76 -10.29 -15.66
N PHE A 99 -3.82 -10.55 -16.42
CA PHE A 99 -5.05 -9.75 -16.46
C PHE A 99 -6.30 -10.46 -15.89
N THR A 100 -6.16 -11.53 -15.09
CA THR A 100 -7.33 -12.06 -14.36
C THR A 100 -7.76 -11.07 -13.25
N SER A 101 -9.07 -10.93 -13.04
CA SER A 101 -9.65 -10.09 -11.99
C SER A 101 -9.24 -10.63 -10.61
N ASN A 102 -8.99 -9.75 -9.65
CA ASN A 102 -8.40 -10.19 -8.39
C ASN A 102 -9.29 -11.16 -7.61
N ILE A 103 -10.62 -11.00 -7.73
CA ILE A 103 -11.60 -11.82 -7.02
C ILE A 103 -11.62 -13.29 -7.49
N ASP A 104 -11.02 -13.59 -8.66
CA ASP A 104 -10.97 -14.91 -9.28
C ASP A 104 -9.53 -15.50 -9.32
N ARG A 105 -8.55 -14.87 -8.67
CA ARG A 105 -7.20 -15.44 -8.45
C ARG A 105 -7.21 -16.53 -7.37
N HIS A 106 -6.17 -17.38 -7.38
CA HIS A 106 -5.92 -18.33 -6.29
C HIS A 106 -5.78 -17.59 -4.94
N PRO A 107 -6.28 -18.12 -3.80
CA PRO A 107 -6.39 -17.35 -2.57
C PRO A 107 -5.04 -16.79 -2.10
N THR A 108 -4.00 -17.64 -2.08
CA THR A 108 -2.63 -17.26 -1.71
C THR A 108 -1.97 -16.26 -2.68
N SER A 109 -2.51 -16.10 -3.90
CA SER A 109 -2.09 -15.05 -4.85
C SER A 109 -2.73 -13.70 -4.52
N ARG A 110 -3.99 -13.69 -4.04
CA ARG A 110 -4.71 -12.48 -3.63
C ARG A 110 -4.10 -11.84 -2.39
N GLU A 111 -3.54 -12.66 -1.49
CA GLU A 111 -2.75 -12.24 -0.33
C GLU A 111 -1.47 -11.44 -0.67
N GLY A 112 -1.12 -11.30 -1.95
CA GLY A 112 -0.01 -10.45 -2.41
C GLY A 112 1.36 -10.91 -1.91
N VAL A 113 2.04 -10.07 -1.13
CA VAL A 113 3.31 -10.42 -0.47
C VAL A 113 3.00 -11.15 0.84
N THR A 114 2.49 -12.38 0.69
CA THR A 114 2.10 -13.29 1.78
C THR A 114 3.31 -13.87 2.54
N CYS A 115 3.06 -14.46 3.71
CA CYS A 115 4.04 -15.09 4.60
C CYS A 115 5.08 -15.93 3.85
N ILE A 116 4.62 -16.78 2.92
CA ILE A 116 5.49 -17.71 2.18
C ILE A 116 6.41 -17.01 1.15
N VAL A 117 6.07 -15.83 0.63
CA VAL A 117 6.93 -15.06 -0.29
C VAL A 117 8.26 -14.72 0.39
N CYS A 118 8.20 -14.40 1.69
CA CYS A 118 9.39 -14.18 2.50
C CYS A 118 9.97 -15.50 3.05
N HIS A 119 9.11 -16.38 3.57
CA HIS A 119 9.52 -17.52 4.40
C HIS A 119 9.76 -18.84 3.65
N ARG A 120 9.60 -18.87 2.32
CA ARG A 120 9.91 -20.04 1.47
C ARG A 120 10.93 -19.70 0.38
N LEU A 121 11.88 -18.82 0.70
CA LEU A 121 13.08 -18.57 -0.10
C LEU A 121 14.24 -19.42 0.44
N SER A 122 14.72 -20.39 -0.34
CA SER A 122 15.78 -21.30 0.12
C SER A 122 17.19 -20.69 0.14
N GLN A 123 17.46 -19.74 -0.76
CA GLN A 123 18.80 -19.23 -1.04
C GLN A 123 18.81 -17.79 -1.61
N PRO A 124 19.93 -17.06 -1.50
CA PRO A 124 20.07 -15.73 -2.10
C PRO A 124 20.29 -15.81 -3.63
N TYR A 125 19.22 -15.64 -4.42
CA TYR A 125 19.28 -15.71 -5.89
C TYR A 125 20.05 -14.55 -6.59
N GLY A 126 20.43 -13.50 -5.86
CA GLY A 126 21.17 -12.36 -6.41
C GLY A 126 20.40 -11.55 -7.47
N LYS A 127 19.06 -11.53 -7.36
CA LYS A 127 18.14 -10.81 -8.25
C LYS A 127 17.55 -9.57 -7.55
N LEU A 128 17.04 -8.65 -8.36
CA LEU A 128 16.35 -7.43 -7.97
C LEU A 128 15.06 -7.31 -8.81
N SER A 129 14.22 -6.33 -8.48
CA SER A 129 12.96 -6.07 -9.20
C SER A 129 12.02 -7.29 -9.22
N GLY A 130 11.84 -7.92 -8.05
CA GLY A 130 10.83 -8.94 -7.74
C GLY A 130 11.09 -10.35 -8.29
N LEU A 131 12.20 -10.59 -9.00
CA LEU A 131 12.51 -11.91 -9.54
C LEU A 131 12.96 -12.90 -8.44
N LEU A 132 11.99 -13.55 -7.79
CA LEU A 132 12.16 -14.52 -6.70
C LEU A 132 11.45 -15.85 -7.02
N HIS A 133 12.05 -16.97 -6.58
CA HIS A 133 11.45 -18.30 -6.67
C HIS A 133 11.01 -18.76 -5.28
N ILE A 134 9.74 -19.15 -5.16
CA ILE A 134 9.12 -19.65 -3.91
C ILE A 134 9.16 -21.18 -3.94
N GLU A 135 9.73 -21.81 -2.91
CA GLU A 135 9.76 -23.27 -2.77
C GLU A 135 8.34 -23.83 -2.63
N THR A 136 7.96 -24.81 -3.46
CA THR A 136 6.58 -25.35 -3.57
C THR A 136 6.25 -26.44 -2.54
N GLY A 137 4.96 -26.78 -2.41
CA GLY A 137 4.39 -27.87 -1.60
C GLY A 137 3.68 -27.38 -0.33
N ASP A 138 3.09 -28.29 0.43
CA ASP A 138 2.10 -27.98 1.48
C ASP A 138 2.67 -27.34 2.77
N LEU A 139 1.79 -27.09 3.75
CA LEU A 139 2.11 -26.52 5.06
C LEU A 139 3.19 -27.29 5.84
N THR A 140 3.39 -28.59 5.57
CA THR A 140 4.43 -29.41 6.20
C THR A 140 5.83 -29.17 5.62
N ASN A 141 6.00 -28.41 4.55
CA ASN A 141 7.31 -28.12 3.98
C ASN A 141 8.16 -27.17 4.84
N PRO A 142 9.51 -27.23 4.75
CA PRO A 142 10.40 -26.42 5.59
C PRO A 142 10.23 -24.91 5.39
N ILE A 143 10.25 -24.18 6.51
CA ILE A 143 10.14 -22.72 6.56
C ILE A 143 11.52 -22.11 6.84
N TYR A 144 11.81 -20.95 6.26
CA TYR A 144 13.10 -20.27 6.33
C TYR A 144 13.04 -19.01 7.20
N GLY A 145 14.05 -18.82 8.05
CA GLY A 145 14.15 -17.67 8.96
C GLY A 145 15.59 -17.22 9.24
N PRO A 146 15.82 -16.09 9.92
CA PRO A 146 17.16 -15.54 10.14
C PRO A 146 18.00 -16.35 11.14
N ARG A 147 17.36 -17.18 11.99
CA ARG A 147 18.02 -18.04 12.99
C ARG A 147 18.16 -19.49 12.52
N GLY A 148 17.08 -20.10 12.01
CA GLY A 148 17.03 -21.53 11.68
C GLY A 148 17.14 -22.42 12.92
N ASP A 149 16.27 -22.18 13.91
CA ASP A 149 16.24 -22.91 15.18
C ASP A 149 14.98 -23.79 15.25
N PRO A 150 15.11 -25.12 15.13
CA PRO A 150 13.99 -26.05 15.18
C PRO A 150 13.64 -26.53 16.59
N ALA A 151 14.34 -26.09 17.66
CA ALA A 151 14.12 -26.63 19.01
C ALA A 151 12.69 -26.35 19.52
N GLN A 152 12.21 -25.12 19.31
CA GLN A 152 10.84 -24.71 19.68
C GLN A 152 9.77 -25.42 18.83
N LEU A 153 10.04 -25.66 17.54
CA LEU A 153 9.15 -26.43 16.67
C LEU A 153 9.02 -27.88 17.15
N LYS A 154 10.13 -28.56 17.45
CA LYS A 154 10.12 -29.94 17.95
C LYS A 154 9.33 -30.06 19.25
N HIS A 155 9.53 -29.12 20.17
CA HIS A 155 8.75 -29.05 21.41
C HIS A 155 7.24 -28.88 21.13
N ALA A 156 6.86 -28.00 20.18
CA ALA A 156 5.46 -27.80 19.81
C ALA A 156 4.83 -29.06 19.18
N ILE A 157 5.55 -29.77 18.31
CA ILE A 157 5.13 -31.05 17.73
C ILE A 157 4.88 -32.08 18.85
N GLU A 158 5.87 -32.29 19.72
CA GLU A 158 5.80 -33.27 20.82
C GLU A 158 4.72 -32.98 21.86
N LYS A 159 4.32 -31.72 22.05
CA LYS A 159 3.40 -31.30 23.12
C LYS A 159 1.99 -30.95 22.66
N ALA A 160 1.80 -30.49 21.43
CA ALA A 160 0.49 -30.10 20.91
C ALA A 160 -0.09 -31.09 19.88
N GLY A 161 0.58 -32.21 19.61
CA GLY A 161 0.08 -33.25 18.70
C GLY A 161 0.00 -32.81 17.24
N LEU A 162 0.91 -31.92 16.83
CA LEU A 162 0.98 -31.43 15.44
C LEU A 162 1.60 -32.50 14.54
N VAL A 163 1.11 -32.59 13.31
CA VAL A 163 1.62 -33.55 12.31
C VAL A 163 2.50 -32.84 11.28
N THR A 164 3.55 -33.52 10.82
CA THR A 164 4.57 -33.00 9.89
C THR A 164 4.61 -33.79 8.58
N ASP A 165 3.49 -34.45 8.29
CA ASP A 165 3.20 -35.34 7.17
C ASP A 165 1.80 -34.99 6.68
N SER A 166 1.61 -34.85 5.36
CA SER A 166 0.39 -34.26 4.79
C SER A 166 -0.78 -35.23 4.70
N ASP A 167 -0.51 -36.54 4.62
CA ASP A 167 -1.52 -37.60 4.65
C ASP A 167 -2.04 -37.89 6.09
N SER A 168 -1.33 -37.40 7.11
CA SER A 168 -1.65 -37.67 8.52
C SER A 168 -2.84 -36.85 9.03
N ALA A 169 -3.85 -37.56 9.57
CA ALA A 169 -5.00 -36.95 10.22
C ALA A 169 -4.62 -36.23 11.53
N GLY A 170 -4.44 -34.90 11.46
CA GLY A 170 -4.10 -34.05 12.58
C GLY A 170 -3.98 -32.58 12.15
N ARG A 171 -3.54 -31.72 13.07
CA ARG A 171 -3.25 -30.32 12.74
C ARG A 171 -1.83 -30.21 12.18
N GLN A 172 -1.72 -29.89 10.90
CA GLN A 172 -0.44 -29.85 10.18
C GLN A 172 0.46 -28.70 10.65
N VAL A 173 1.78 -28.88 10.55
CA VAL A 173 2.80 -27.85 10.79
C VAL A 173 4.04 -28.10 9.94
N HIS A 174 4.75 -27.03 9.60
CA HIS A 174 6.02 -27.08 8.87
C HIS A 174 7.04 -27.99 9.57
N ARG A 175 7.63 -28.95 8.84
CA ARG A 175 8.45 -30.02 9.43
C ARG A 175 9.83 -29.58 9.94
N ASP A 176 10.32 -28.42 9.51
CA ASP A 176 11.66 -27.91 9.82
C ASP A 176 11.73 -26.38 9.71
N VAL A 177 12.68 -25.75 10.42
CA VAL A 177 12.95 -24.30 10.38
C VAL A 177 14.41 -24.05 10.02
N LYS A 178 14.66 -23.69 8.75
CA LYS A 178 15.99 -23.52 8.17
C LYS A 178 16.49 -22.08 8.27
N LYS A 179 17.81 -21.90 8.20
CA LYS A 179 18.46 -20.58 8.27
C LYS A 179 18.65 -19.98 6.87
N LEU A 180 17.97 -18.87 6.57
CA LEU A 180 18.32 -17.99 5.45
C LEU A 180 19.07 -16.76 5.98
N GLY A 181 20.38 -16.71 5.76
CA GLY A 181 21.22 -15.60 6.23
C GLY A 181 20.84 -14.23 5.66
N LEU A 182 20.37 -14.18 4.40
CA LEU A 182 19.99 -12.94 3.73
C LEU A 182 18.85 -12.21 4.46
N MET A 183 17.88 -12.94 5.03
CA MET A 183 16.68 -12.41 5.69
C MET A 183 16.99 -11.48 6.88
N GLY A 184 18.18 -11.60 7.49
CA GLY A 184 18.66 -10.71 8.54
C GLY A 184 19.31 -9.41 8.04
N THR A 185 19.22 -9.08 6.75
CA THR A 185 19.92 -7.94 6.12
C THR A 185 19.00 -7.14 5.20
N SER A 186 19.30 -5.85 4.99
CA SER A 186 18.57 -5.00 4.04
C SER A 186 18.56 -5.54 2.59
N GLY A 187 19.53 -6.38 2.23
CA GLY A 187 19.58 -7.03 0.90
C GLY A 187 18.45 -8.01 0.63
N PHE A 188 17.69 -8.41 1.65
CA PHE A 188 16.44 -9.15 1.50
C PHE A 188 15.34 -8.23 0.94
N CYS A 189 15.12 -7.07 1.56
CA CYS A 189 14.15 -6.07 1.13
C CYS A 189 14.48 -5.52 -0.27
N GLY A 190 15.77 -5.39 -0.59
CA GLY A 190 16.25 -4.95 -1.90
C GLY A 190 15.87 -5.83 -3.08
N ILE A 191 15.38 -7.07 -2.87
CA ILE A 191 14.84 -7.92 -3.95
C ILE A 191 13.63 -7.22 -4.61
N CYS A 192 12.77 -6.59 -3.80
CA CYS A 192 11.59 -5.88 -4.29
C CYS A 192 11.76 -4.35 -4.30
N HIS A 193 12.51 -3.77 -3.35
CA HIS A 193 12.68 -2.30 -3.21
C HIS A 193 13.90 -1.72 -3.95
N ASP A 194 14.31 -2.33 -5.05
CA ASP A 194 15.27 -1.79 -6.03
C ASP A 194 14.74 -2.14 -7.44
N VAL A 195 13.96 -1.23 -8.02
CA VAL A 195 13.05 -1.52 -9.13
C VAL A 195 13.51 -0.87 -10.42
N ASN A 196 13.81 -1.69 -11.43
CA ASN A 196 14.19 -1.27 -12.76
C ASN A 196 13.14 -1.77 -13.77
N LEU A 197 12.54 -0.85 -14.54
CA LEU A 197 11.70 -1.22 -15.68
C LEU A 197 12.52 -2.06 -16.69
N PRO A 198 11.87 -2.89 -17.55
CA PRO A 198 12.56 -3.60 -18.62
C PRO A 198 13.34 -2.70 -19.59
N THR A 199 13.02 -1.41 -19.67
CA THR A 199 13.76 -0.38 -20.43
C THR A 199 15.11 0.00 -19.81
N GLY A 200 15.37 -0.38 -18.56
CA GLY A 200 16.50 0.06 -17.76
C GLY A 200 16.29 1.42 -17.07
N PHE A 201 15.05 1.91 -17.00
CA PHE A 201 14.65 3.06 -16.17
C PHE A 201 14.57 2.66 -14.70
N ARG A 202 15.23 3.41 -13.80
CA ARG A 202 15.09 3.21 -12.34
C ARG A 202 13.76 3.75 -11.85
N LEU A 203 12.82 2.84 -11.60
CA LEU A 203 11.47 3.15 -11.14
C LEU A 203 11.47 3.47 -9.64
N GLU A 204 12.18 2.68 -8.84
CA GLU A 204 12.33 2.85 -7.40
C GLU A 204 13.77 2.56 -7.00
N GLU A 205 14.33 3.36 -6.10
CA GLU A 205 15.74 3.28 -5.71
C GLU A 205 15.94 3.14 -4.19
N ALA A 206 14.91 2.78 -3.42
CA ALA A 206 14.95 2.82 -1.95
C ALA A 206 16.12 2.03 -1.34
N PHE A 207 16.43 0.83 -1.86
CA PHE A 207 17.60 0.06 -1.43
C PHE A 207 18.92 0.66 -1.92
N SER A 208 18.98 1.19 -3.14
CA SER A 208 20.13 1.92 -3.67
C SER A 208 20.43 3.21 -2.89
N GLU A 209 19.41 3.96 -2.46
CA GLU A 209 19.53 5.11 -1.57
C GLU A 209 20.07 4.68 -0.21
N PHE A 210 19.46 3.66 0.40
CA PHE A 210 19.89 3.11 1.67
C PHE A 210 21.35 2.68 1.66
N LYS A 211 21.82 2.00 0.61
CA LYS A 211 23.24 1.60 0.48
C LYS A 211 24.24 2.75 0.44
N ASN A 212 23.79 3.99 0.27
CA ASN A 212 24.61 5.20 0.27
C ASN A 212 24.30 6.13 1.46
N SER A 213 23.50 5.69 2.43
CA SER A 213 23.06 6.51 3.57
C SER A 213 23.87 6.27 4.84
N PRO A 214 23.86 7.21 5.82
CA PRO A 214 24.54 7.01 7.11
C PRO A 214 24.05 5.76 7.86
N ALA A 215 22.75 5.44 7.82
CA ALA A 215 22.21 4.25 8.48
C ALA A 215 22.88 2.94 8.03
N ALA A 216 23.19 2.81 6.73
CA ALA A 216 23.90 1.63 6.21
C ALA A 216 25.38 1.61 6.64
N ALA A 217 26.03 2.77 6.76
CA ALA A 217 27.39 2.88 7.30
C ALA A 217 27.45 2.59 8.81
N GLU A 218 26.38 2.90 9.54
CA GLU A 218 26.17 2.59 10.96
C GLU A 218 25.77 1.11 11.22
N GLY A 219 25.51 0.33 10.16
CA GLY A 219 25.09 -1.07 10.25
C GLY A 219 23.63 -1.28 10.68
N VAL A 220 22.80 -0.23 10.63
CA VAL A 220 21.36 -0.30 10.81
C VAL A 220 20.74 -0.95 9.56
N SER A 221 19.80 -1.87 9.74
CA SER A 221 19.11 -2.57 8.64
C SER A 221 17.70 -2.05 8.43
N CYS A 222 17.12 -2.29 7.24
CA CYS A 222 15.71 -1.97 6.96
C CYS A 222 14.77 -2.58 8.02
N GLN A 223 15.08 -3.79 8.48
CA GLN A 223 14.34 -4.52 9.51
C GLN A 223 14.37 -3.81 10.88
N ASP A 224 15.41 -3.01 11.19
CA ASP A 224 15.49 -2.30 12.47
C ASP A 224 14.52 -1.12 12.54
N CYS A 225 14.31 -0.40 11.42
CA CYS A 225 13.37 0.73 11.36
C CYS A 225 11.94 0.32 10.96
N HIS A 226 11.76 -0.70 10.11
CA HIS A 226 10.44 -1.09 9.59
C HIS A 226 9.83 -2.34 10.24
N MET A 227 10.58 -3.04 11.10
CA MET A 227 10.09 -4.20 11.86
C MET A 227 10.39 -4.12 13.37
N GLY A 228 10.75 -2.93 13.87
CA GLY A 228 10.91 -2.62 15.29
C GLY A 228 9.58 -2.22 15.97
N LYS A 229 9.69 -1.62 17.17
CA LYS A 229 8.54 -1.07 17.92
C LYS A 229 7.97 0.20 17.28
N GLU A 230 8.82 1.17 16.94
CA GLU A 230 8.43 2.48 16.42
C GLU A 230 8.67 2.56 14.89
N PRO A 231 7.63 2.78 14.06
CA PRO A 231 7.80 2.84 12.61
C PRO A 231 8.80 3.90 12.13
N GLY A 232 9.74 3.47 11.30
CA GLY A 232 10.72 4.32 10.61
C GLY A 232 11.90 4.77 11.48
N ARG A 233 12.04 4.28 12.71
CA ARG A 233 13.04 4.79 13.67
C ARG A 233 13.56 3.71 14.61
N ILE A 234 14.86 3.79 14.93
CA ILE A 234 15.46 3.07 16.06
C ILE A 234 15.40 3.94 17.33
N LEU A 235 15.09 3.30 18.46
CA LEU A 235 15.01 3.89 19.80
C LEU A 235 16.37 3.93 20.49
N ALA A 236 17.17 2.87 20.32
CA ALA A 236 18.56 2.78 20.76
C ALA A 236 19.50 2.51 19.57
N ALA A 237 20.74 3.01 19.65
CA ALA A 237 21.72 2.93 18.56
C ALA A 237 22.30 1.52 18.37
N LYS A 238 22.82 1.21 17.17
CA LYS A 238 23.23 -0.17 16.81
C LYS A 238 24.38 -0.77 17.64
N ASN A 239 25.14 0.10 18.31
CA ASN A 239 26.25 -0.22 19.21
C ASN A 239 25.83 -0.29 20.70
N ASP A 240 24.57 -0.05 21.01
CA ASP A 240 24.01 -0.14 22.37
C ASP A 240 23.89 -1.62 22.80
N PRO A 241 24.33 -2.01 24.01
CA PRO A 241 24.21 -3.39 24.48
C PRO A 241 22.76 -3.88 24.55
N ASP A 242 21.82 -3.00 24.88
CA ASP A 242 20.40 -3.31 25.05
C ASP A 242 19.58 -3.02 23.78
N PHE A 243 20.25 -2.73 22.66
CA PHE A 243 19.65 -2.45 21.34
C PHE A 243 18.46 -3.36 20.99
N VAL A 244 18.55 -4.65 21.29
CA VAL A 244 17.49 -5.62 20.94
C VAL A 244 16.25 -5.45 21.83
N HIS A 245 16.43 -5.19 23.13
CA HIS A 245 15.32 -5.02 24.09
C HIS A 245 14.65 -3.65 23.95
N GLU A 246 15.41 -2.60 23.64
CA GLU A 246 14.86 -1.28 23.37
C GLU A 246 14.09 -1.25 22.04
N ASN A 247 14.67 -1.75 20.94
CA ASN A 247 14.06 -1.60 19.61
C ASN A 247 12.95 -2.61 19.26
N TYR A 248 12.80 -3.72 19.98
CA TYR A 248 11.89 -4.81 19.59
C TYR A 248 11.09 -5.38 20.76
N ASP A 249 9.89 -5.87 20.46
CA ASP A 249 9.07 -6.61 21.42
C ASP A 249 9.69 -7.97 21.78
N PHE A 250 9.35 -8.47 22.96
CA PHE A 250 9.69 -9.83 23.39
C PHE A 250 8.42 -10.58 23.81
N GLY A 251 8.33 -11.85 23.41
CA GLY A 251 7.20 -12.71 23.71
C GLY A 251 7.21 -14.00 22.89
N PRO A 252 6.15 -14.83 22.98
CA PRO A 252 6.02 -16.02 22.18
C PRO A 252 5.92 -15.68 20.69
N ALA A 253 6.64 -16.43 19.85
CA ALA A 253 6.56 -16.31 18.40
C ALA A 253 5.44 -17.16 17.79
N ALA A 254 4.97 -18.20 18.49
CA ALA A 254 3.82 -19.01 18.12
C ALA A 254 2.98 -19.41 19.34
N LYS A 255 1.69 -19.66 19.11
CA LYS A 255 0.72 -20.16 20.10
C LYS A 255 -0.12 -21.27 19.49
N VAL A 256 -0.24 -22.40 20.19
CA VAL A 256 -0.91 -23.61 19.74
C VAL A 256 -1.85 -24.08 20.85
N GLY A 257 -3.09 -23.56 20.83
CA GLY A 257 -4.03 -23.73 21.95
C GLY A 257 -3.52 -23.01 23.21
N SER A 258 -3.25 -23.76 24.27
CA SER A 258 -2.64 -23.26 25.51
C SER A 258 -1.10 -23.27 25.51
N LEU A 259 -0.46 -23.91 24.52
CA LEU A 259 1.00 -23.94 24.42
C LEU A 259 1.50 -22.65 23.76
N GLU A 260 2.49 -22.01 24.35
CA GLU A 260 3.19 -20.84 23.80
C GLU A 260 4.69 -21.15 23.69
N THR A 261 5.34 -20.71 22.61
CA THR A 261 6.79 -20.87 22.44
C THR A 261 7.58 -19.96 23.39
N GLU A 262 8.78 -20.36 23.78
CA GLU A 262 9.68 -19.56 24.64
C GLU A 262 9.85 -18.11 24.16
N PRO A 263 9.82 -17.12 25.08
CA PRO A 263 9.94 -15.71 24.74
C PRO A 263 11.23 -15.35 23.98
N ARG A 264 11.08 -14.57 22.91
CA ARG A 264 12.18 -14.12 22.04
C ARG A 264 11.88 -12.76 21.43
N LYS A 265 12.90 -12.13 20.84
CA LYS A 265 12.75 -11.01 19.90
C LYS A 265 11.62 -11.32 18.90
N LEU A 266 10.62 -10.44 18.88
CA LEU A 266 9.54 -10.40 17.92
C LEU A 266 9.73 -9.20 16.99
N THR A 267 9.69 -9.44 15.69
CA THR A 267 9.57 -8.38 14.69
C THR A 267 8.11 -7.96 14.54
N ASN A 268 7.89 -6.68 14.23
CA ASN A 268 6.60 -6.18 13.76
C ASN A 268 6.45 -6.51 12.26
N HIS A 269 5.28 -7.02 11.85
CA HIS A 269 4.97 -7.38 10.47
C HIS A 269 3.90 -6.45 9.83
N MET A 270 3.64 -5.29 10.43
CA MET A 270 2.76 -4.27 9.81
C MET A 270 3.38 -3.58 8.60
N PHE A 271 4.71 -3.66 8.44
CA PHE A 271 5.47 -3.08 7.32
C PHE A 271 4.98 -1.67 6.94
N VAL A 272 4.85 -0.82 7.96
CA VAL A 272 4.08 0.42 7.87
C VAL A 272 4.66 1.33 6.78
N GLY A 273 3.78 1.78 5.89
CA GLY A 273 4.07 2.67 4.77
C GLY A 273 3.04 3.81 4.69
N PRO A 274 3.20 4.75 3.73
CA PRO A 274 2.27 5.88 3.54
C PRO A 274 0.88 5.46 3.04
N ASP A 275 0.73 4.25 2.53
CA ASP A 275 -0.46 3.80 1.78
C ASP A 275 -1.56 3.22 2.69
N TYR A 276 -2.80 3.24 2.20
CA TYR A 276 -4.00 2.78 2.89
C TYR A 276 -4.97 2.04 1.95
N SER A 277 -5.93 1.31 2.54
CA SER A 277 -6.96 0.60 1.78
C SER A 277 -7.99 1.56 1.17
N VAL A 278 -8.43 1.28 -0.05
CA VAL A 278 -9.70 1.81 -0.60
C VAL A 278 -10.78 0.71 -0.72
N LEU A 279 -10.46 -0.51 -0.30
CA LEU A 279 -11.43 -1.60 -0.16
C LEU A 279 -12.24 -1.44 1.14
N PRO A 280 -13.51 -1.88 1.17
CA PRO A 280 -14.34 -1.85 2.36
C PRO A 280 -13.77 -2.73 3.49
N PRO A 281 -14.11 -2.43 4.76
CA PRO A 281 -13.65 -3.20 5.93
C PRO A 281 -14.14 -4.65 5.95
N SER A 282 -15.10 -5.04 5.10
CA SER A 282 -15.50 -6.42 4.87
C SER A 282 -14.49 -7.25 4.05
N LEU A 283 -13.60 -6.60 3.29
CA LEU A 283 -12.62 -7.26 2.42
C LEU A 283 -11.16 -7.01 2.79
N PHE A 284 -10.86 -5.91 3.49
CA PHE A 284 -9.52 -5.62 4.00
C PHE A 284 -9.60 -4.85 5.33
N PRO A 285 -8.85 -5.22 6.39
CA PRO A 285 -7.77 -6.21 6.46
C PRO A 285 -8.21 -7.64 6.21
N LEU A 286 -7.25 -8.51 5.88
CA LEU A 286 -7.52 -9.92 5.59
C LEU A 286 -7.88 -10.68 6.88
N ASP A 287 -9.16 -10.83 7.18
CA ASP A 287 -9.63 -11.59 8.36
C ASP A 287 -9.91 -13.06 8.02
N ILE A 288 -9.40 -13.97 8.85
CA ILE A 288 -9.58 -15.43 8.76
C ILE A 288 -11.04 -15.91 8.91
N ARG A 289 -11.93 -15.02 9.37
CA ARG A 289 -13.38 -15.21 9.53
C ARG A 289 -14.17 -14.68 8.33
N ALA A 290 -13.63 -13.72 7.58
CA ALA A 290 -14.38 -13.01 6.55
C ALA A 290 -14.60 -13.89 5.30
N ILE A 291 -13.52 -14.17 4.58
CA ILE A 291 -13.61 -14.62 3.18
C ILE A 291 -13.73 -16.14 3.08
N LYS A 292 -14.78 -16.59 2.40
CA LYS A 292 -14.96 -17.95 1.88
C LYS A 292 -14.71 -17.97 0.37
N GLU A 293 -14.16 -19.05 -0.17
CA GLU A 293 -14.00 -19.17 -1.63
C GLU A 293 -15.33 -19.39 -2.34
N GLU A 294 -15.49 -18.86 -3.56
CA GLU A 294 -16.74 -19.00 -4.33
C GLU A 294 -17.04 -20.47 -4.68
N SER A 295 -16.00 -21.29 -4.86
CA SER A 295 -16.09 -22.76 -5.00
C SER A 295 -16.61 -23.45 -3.73
N GLU A 296 -16.37 -22.86 -2.56
CA GLU A 296 -16.73 -23.40 -1.24
C GLU A 296 -18.04 -22.80 -0.71
N LYS A 297 -18.73 -21.95 -1.47
CA LYS A 297 -19.93 -21.18 -1.06
C LYS A 297 -21.01 -22.01 -0.34
N GLY A 298 -21.30 -23.22 -0.84
CA GLY A 298 -22.27 -24.14 -0.25
C GLY A 298 -21.73 -25.02 0.89
N ASN A 299 -20.43 -24.96 1.19
CA ASN A 299 -19.78 -25.77 2.20
C ASN A 299 -19.87 -25.10 3.59
N ILE A 300 -20.75 -25.62 4.44
CA ILE A 300 -20.92 -25.19 5.83
C ILE A 300 -19.71 -25.47 6.73
N ARG A 301 -18.75 -26.28 6.28
CA ARG A 301 -17.48 -26.56 6.98
C ARG A 301 -16.30 -25.76 6.44
N ALA A 302 -16.46 -25.08 5.30
CA ALA A 302 -15.42 -24.20 4.78
C ALA A 302 -15.27 -22.95 5.66
N ARG A 303 -14.02 -22.53 5.83
CA ARG A 303 -13.61 -21.29 6.51
C ARG A 303 -14.22 -20.06 5.81
N GLY A 304 -14.36 -18.97 6.54
CA GLY A 304 -14.99 -17.74 6.06
C GLY A 304 -16.51 -17.72 6.25
N MET A 305 -17.08 -16.52 6.32
CA MET A 305 -18.50 -16.28 6.54
C MET A 305 -19.30 -16.16 5.23
N ALA A 306 -18.70 -15.54 4.22
CA ALA A 306 -19.32 -15.25 2.93
C ALA A 306 -18.25 -15.09 1.85
N THR A 307 -18.63 -15.24 0.58
CA THR A 307 -17.70 -15.07 -0.54
C THR A 307 -17.42 -13.59 -0.80
N ILE A 308 -16.33 -13.25 -1.51
CA ILE A 308 -16.04 -11.86 -1.90
C ILE A 308 -17.25 -11.24 -2.62
N ARG A 309 -17.92 -12.02 -3.47
CA ARG A 309 -19.09 -11.56 -4.25
C ARG A 309 -20.32 -11.31 -3.37
N GLN A 310 -20.46 -12.01 -2.24
CA GLN A 310 -21.49 -11.75 -1.22
C GLN A 310 -21.11 -10.56 -0.32
N TRP A 311 -19.84 -10.43 0.09
CA TRP A 311 -19.36 -9.30 0.89
C TRP A 311 -19.48 -7.95 0.17
N LEU A 312 -19.39 -7.94 -1.17
CA LEU A 312 -19.69 -6.77 -2.00
C LEU A 312 -21.19 -6.40 -2.09
N GLN A 313 -22.06 -7.19 -1.46
CA GLN A 313 -23.49 -6.91 -1.29
C GLN A 313 -23.84 -6.50 0.16
N PHE A 314 -22.84 -6.38 1.04
CA PHE A 314 -23.04 -5.97 2.44
C PHE A 314 -22.84 -4.46 2.59
N ASP A 315 -23.92 -3.72 2.86
CA ASP A 315 -23.85 -2.27 3.01
C ASP A 315 -23.49 -1.86 4.45
N TRP A 316 -22.18 -1.91 4.74
CA TRP A 316 -21.63 -1.47 6.01
C TRP A 316 -21.74 0.04 6.25
N LYS A 317 -21.84 0.85 5.18
CA LYS A 317 -22.04 2.31 5.27
C LYS A 317 -23.45 2.60 5.77
N ALA A 318 -24.47 1.94 5.21
CA ALA A 318 -25.85 2.03 5.68
C ALA A 318 -26.09 1.33 7.04
N GLY A 319 -25.07 1.12 7.87
CA GLY A 319 -25.23 0.67 9.24
C GLY A 319 -25.52 -0.83 9.45
N TRP A 320 -25.55 -1.69 8.42
CA TRP A 320 -25.99 -3.09 8.56
C TRP A 320 -25.29 -3.83 9.72
N GLY A 321 -26.10 -4.53 10.53
CA GLY A 321 -25.66 -5.23 11.74
C GLY A 321 -25.38 -4.35 12.97
N THR A 322 -25.86 -3.10 13.04
CA THR A 322 -25.95 -2.34 14.30
C THR A 322 -27.37 -2.28 14.81
N ASP A 323 -27.54 -2.20 16.13
CA ASP A 323 -28.85 -2.02 16.77
C ASP A 323 -29.60 -0.80 16.18
N ALA A 324 -28.90 0.33 16.01
CA ALA A 324 -29.48 1.55 15.44
C ALA A 324 -30.05 1.38 14.01
N TYR A 325 -29.47 0.49 13.20
CA TYR A 325 -29.99 0.20 11.87
C TYR A 325 -31.05 -0.91 11.90
N GLU A 326 -30.84 -1.99 12.65
CA GLU A 326 -31.73 -3.15 12.66
C GLU A 326 -33.03 -2.90 13.45
N ASP A 327 -33.04 -1.99 14.43
CA ASP A 327 -34.26 -1.53 15.14
C ASP A 327 -35.12 -0.57 14.29
N GLU A 328 -34.51 0.20 13.37
CA GLU A 328 -35.19 1.17 12.50
C GLU A 328 -35.47 0.64 11.08
N ALA A 329 -34.94 -0.53 10.71
CA ALA A 329 -35.09 -1.11 9.38
C ALA A 329 -36.55 -1.44 9.03
N ASP A 330 -36.96 -1.08 7.81
CA ASP A 330 -38.28 -1.45 7.29
C ASP A 330 -38.39 -2.97 7.14
N TRP A 331 -39.48 -3.54 7.64
CA TRP A 331 -39.77 -4.98 7.62
C TRP A 331 -40.12 -5.49 6.22
N ASP A 332 -40.53 -4.61 5.30
CA ASP A 332 -40.70 -4.88 3.87
C ASP A 332 -39.36 -4.79 3.08
N LYS A 333 -38.23 -4.46 3.72
CA LYS A 333 -36.93 -4.29 3.03
C LYS A 333 -36.36 -5.63 2.58
N GLU A 334 -36.23 -5.82 1.26
CA GLU A 334 -35.50 -6.95 0.68
C GLU A 334 -33.98 -6.79 0.88
N TYR A 335 -33.34 -7.83 1.40
CA TYR A 335 -31.89 -7.95 1.54
C TYR A 335 -31.34 -9.05 0.60
N PRO A 336 -30.07 -9.00 0.19
CA PRO A 336 -29.43 -10.08 -0.55
C PRO A 336 -29.47 -11.40 0.20
N GLU A 337 -29.61 -12.53 -0.49
CA GLU A 337 -29.83 -13.88 0.07
C GLU A 337 -28.91 -14.22 1.27
N ARG A 338 -27.60 -13.92 1.18
CA ARG A 338 -26.63 -14.19 2.25
C ARG A 338 -26.89 -13.38 3.53
N TRP A 339 -27.50 -12.20 3.38
CA TRP A 339 -27.65 -11.18 4.42
C TRP A 339 -29.12 -10.98 4.83
N ALA A 340 -30.01 -11.90 4.45
CA ALA A 340 -31.44 -11.81 4.76
C ALA A 340 -31.74 -11.97 6.25
N ALA A 341 -31.01 -12.83 6.96
CA ALA A 341 -31.11 -12.98 8.41
C ALA A 341 -30.43 -11.81 9.14
N ILE A 342 -31.08 -11.29 10.18
CA ILE A 342 -30.55 -10.24 11.06
C ILE A 342 -29.27 -10.74 11.77
N ASP A 343 -29.28 -11.98 12.28
CA ASP A 343 -28.14 -12.62 12.94
C ASP A 343 -26.88 -12.66 12.04
N ASP A 344 -27.05 -12.94 10.75
CA ASP A 344 -25.96 -12.91 9.76
C ASP A 344 -25.42 -11.50 9.51
N ARG A 345 -26.22 -10.45 9.74
CA ARG A 345 -25.75 -9.06 9.65
C ARG A 345 -24.96 -8.66 10.90
N TYR A 346 -25.40 -9.08 12.09
CA TYR A 346 -24.65 -8.89 13.34
C TYR A 346 -23.30 -9.64 13.35
N ASP A 347 -23.27 -10.92 12.97
CA ASP A 347 -22.02 -11.69 12.88
C ASP A 347 -21.03 -11.07 11.88
N ALA A 348 -21.54 -10.57 10.74
CA ALA A 348 -20.75 -9.84 9.76
C ALA A 348 -20.19 -8.52 10.34
N ARG A 349 -20.99 -7.85 11.17
CA ARG A 349 -20.60 -6.57 11.77
C ARG A 349 -19.52 -6.72 12.84
N ILE A 350 -19.47 -7.83 13.57
CA ILE A 350 -18.35 -8.15 14.49
C ILE A 350 -17.01 -8.15 13.73
N ILE A 351 -16.97 -8.78 12.55
CA ILE A 351 -15.77 -8.84 11.70
C ILE A 351 -15.39 -7.43 11.21
N ILE A 352 -16.38 -6.66 10.72
CA ILE A 352 -16.17 -5.28 10.24
C ILE A 352 -15.64 -4.36 11.35
N ASN A 353 -16.19 -4.42 12.56
CA ASN A 353 -15.76 -3.59 13.69
C ASN A 353 -14.32 -3.92 14.12
N ASP A 354 -13.93 -5.20 14.14
CA ASP A 354 -12.54 -5.60 14.40
C ASP A 354 -11.57 -5.15 13.30
N ASN A 355 -12.01 -5.19 12.03
CA ASN A 355 -11.24 -4.71 10.89
C ASN A 355 -11.07 -3.18 10.89
N LEU A 356 -12.11 -2.42 11.23
CA LEU A 356 -12.03 -0.97 11.45
C LEU A 356 -11.03 -0.63 12.56
N ARG A 357 -11.11 -1.31 13.72
CA ARG A 357 -10.15 -1.16 14.84
C ARG A 357 -8.69 -1.41 14.41
N LEU A 358 -8.45 -2.27 13.41
CA LEU A 358 -7.12 -2.57 12.89
C LEU A 358 -6.63 -1.59 11.78
N LEU A 359 -7.52 -1.12 10.90
CA LEU A 359 -7.23 -0.06 9.90
C LEU A 359 -6.83 1.25 10.59
N LYS A 360 -7.54 1.56 11.67
CA LYS A 360 -7.27 2.61 12.63
C LYS A 360 -5.87 2.48 13.26
N GLU A 361 -5.55 1.33 13.85
CA GLU A 361 -4.24 1.07 14.46
C GLU A 361 -3.09 1.31 13.48
N ILE A 362 -3.16 0.79 12.24
CA ILE A 362 -2.12 1.09 11.24
C ILE A 362 -2.10 2.56 10.81
N THR A 363 -3.21 3.30 10.94
CA THR A 363 -3.30 4.72 10.59
C THR A 363 -2.62 5.61 11.63
N ASP A 364 -2.70 5.26 12.92
CA ASP A 364 -1.89 5.88 13.95
C ASP A 364 -0.39 5.54 13.76
N GLN A 365 -0.06 4.29 13.44
CA GLN A 365 1.32 3.89 13.12
C GLN A 365 1.86 4.60 11.86
N ARG A 366 1.02 4.83 10.84
CA ARG A 366 1.34 5.62 9.63
C ARG A 366 1.63 7.08 10.00
N ARG A 367 0.87 7.66 10.91
CA ARG A 367 1.11 9.02 11.43
C ARG A 367 2.45 9.12 12.15
N ILE A 368 2.82 8.10 12.93
CA ILE A 368 4.14 7.98 13.57
C ILE A 368 5.25 7.88 12.51
N LEU A 369 5.11 6.97 11.53
CA LEU A 369 6.06 6.81 10.42
C LEU A 369 6.32 8.13 9.68
N LEU A 370 5.26 8.83 9.29
CA LEU A 370 5.36 10.09 8.54
C LEU A 370 5.99 11.21 9.40
N ARG A 371 5.63 11.30 10.68
CA ARG A 371 6.27 12.23 11.63
C ARG A 371 7.73 11.88 11.94
N ASN A 372 8.13 10.62 11.75
CA ASN A 372 9.53 10.21 11.83
C ASN A 372 10.30 10.53 10.55
N GLY A 373 9.75 10.21 9.37
CA GLY A 373 10.38 10.46 8.08
C GLY A 373 10.52 11.94 7.70
N TYR A 374 9.52 12.78 8.02
CA TYR A 374 9.54 14.22 7.70
C TYR A 374 9.55 15.07 8.97
N LYS A 375 10.22 16.23 8.94
CA LYS A 375 10.15 17.27 9.97
C LYS A 375 9.88 18.63 9.33
N ILE A 376 9.11 19.50 10.01
CA ILE A 376 9.15 20.94 9.76
C ILE A 376 10.24 21.53 10.67
N GLY A 377 11.21 22.23 10.08
CA GLY A 377 12.29 22.93 10.76
C GLY A 377 11.88 24.37 11.13
N ASP A 378 12.72 25.34 10.80
CA ASP A 378 12.46 26.76 11.04
C ASP A 378 11.41 27.34 10.07
N ILE A 379 10.66 28.33 10.54
CA ILE A 379 9.78 29.18 9.72
C ILE A 379 10.17 30.64 9.95
N ASP A 380 10.88 31.20 9.00
CA ASP A 380 11.31 32.61 8.99
C ASP A 380 10.25 33.49 8.32
N VAL A 381 10.02 34.70 8.85
CA VAL A 381 9.19 35.73 8.20
C VAL A 381 9.98 37.03 8.12
N LYS A 382 10.22 37.51 6.89
CA LYS A 382 11.07 38.68 6.61
C LYS A 382 10.24 39.80 5.99
N ASN A 383 10.36 41.00 6.55
CA ASN A 383 9.72 42.21 6.02
C ASN A 383 10.51 42.79 4.85
N SER A 384 9.83 43.11 3.75
CA SER A 384 10.42 43.70 2.54
C SER A 384 9.67 44.96 2.09
N ARG A 385 10.27 45.72 1.16
CA ARG A 385 9.59 46.87 0.54
C ARG A 385 8.33 46.46 -0.24
N LYS A 386 8.19 45.19 -0.68
CA LYS A 386 7.08 44.67 -1.48
C LYS A 386 5.96 44.00 -0.68
N GLY A 387 6.23 43.59 0.56
CA GLY A 387 5.37 42.73 1.37
C GLY A 387 6.17 41.85 2.32
N LEU A 388 5.58 40.79 2.84
CA LEU A 388 6.26 39.75 3.62
C LEU A 388 6.80 38.65 2.69
N GLU A 389 7.95 38.10 3.05
CA GLU A 389 8.50 36.88 2.46
C GLU A 389 8.69 35.87 3.60
N MET A 390 7.94 34.78 3.56
CA MET A 390 7.97 33.70 4.55
C MET A 390 8.69 32.49 3.95
N THR A 391 9.60 31.87 4.70
CA THR A 391 10.31 30.67 4.25
C THR A 391 10.15 29.53 5.26
N VAL A 392 9.70 28.37 4.79
CA VAL A 392 9.43 27.17 5.60
C VAL A 392 10.49 26.11 5.27
N LYS A 393 11.25 25.66 6.26
CA LYS A 393 12.20 24.55 6.10
C LYS A 393 11.49 23.21 6.32
N VAL A 394 11.69 22.27 5.40
CA VAL A 394 11.27 20.87 5.54
C VAL A 394 12.52 20.00 5.51
N GLU A 395 12.62 19.05 6.43
CA GLU A 395 13.83 18.28 6.67
C GLU A 395 13.54 16.77 6.62
N SER A 396 14.52 15.98 6.19
CA SER A 396 14.47 14.53 6.32
C SER A 396 14.75 14.15 7.77
N GLY A 397 13.76 13.54 8.42
CA GLY A 397 13.88 13.02 9.78
C GLY A 397 14.54 11.65 9.87
N THR A 398 14.99 11.08 8.73
CA THR A 398 15.65 9.78 8.65
C THR A 398 17.06 9.92 8.06
N ASN A 399 18.00 9.14 8.60
CA ASN A 399 19.31 8.89 7.99
C ASN A 399 19.33 7.63 7.09
N GLY A 400 18.14 7.06 6.81
CA GLY A 400 17.96 5.77 6.13
C GLY A 400 17.92 5.82 4.60
N HIS A 401 17.09 6.67 4.01
CA HIS A 401 16.82 6.78 2.56
C HIS A 401 16.24 8.16 2.23
N ASN A 402 15.89 8.46 0.97
CA ASN A 402 15.21 9.72 0.64
C ASN A 402 13.78 9.78 1.23
N VAL A 403 13.22 10.98 1.36
CA VAL A 403 11.80 11.17 1.71
C VAL A 403 11.10 12.12 0.72
N PRO A 404 10.07 11.67 -0.03
CA PRO A 404 9.66 10.27 -0.22
C PRO A 404 10.75 9.40 -0.88
N THR A 405 10.54 8.08 -0.81
CA THR A 405 11.30 7.06 -1.53
C THR A 405 10.32 6.05 -2.18
N GLY A 406 10.85 4.97 -2.76
CA GLY A 406 10.08 3.98 -3.49
C GLY A 406 9.58 4.57 -4.82
N PHE A 407 8.29 4.37 -5.11
CA PHE A 407 7.60 4.95 -6.26
C PHE A 407 7.26 6.44 -6.05
N ASP A 408 8.29 7.22 -5.75
CA ASP A 408 8.30 8.63 -5.33
C ASP A 408 7.64 9.65 -6.28
N ALA A 409 7.23 9.23 -7.48
CA ALA A 409 6.52 10.06 -8.44
C ALA A 409 4.99 10.08 -8.25
N GLU A 410 4.43 9.09 -7.57
CA GLU A 410 3.02 9.10 -7.16
C GLU A 410 2.85 9.57 -5.71
N ARG A 411 3.95 9.77 -4.96
CA ARG A 411 3.91 10.16 -3.54
C ARG A 411 3.76 11.67 -3.37
N LEU A 412 2.53 12.10 -3.15
CA LEU A 412 2.21 13.51 -2.90
C LEU A 412 2.44 13.86 -1.42
N VAL A 413 3.55 14.54 -1.14
CA VAL A 413 3.85 15.17 0.16
C VAL A 413 4.17 16.63 -0.10
N TRP A 414 3.40 17.54 0.51
CA TRP A 414 3.40 18.95 0.17
C TRP A 414 3.15 19.85 1.38
N LEU A 415 3.47 21.13 1.26
CA LEU A 415 3.06 22.13 2.24
C LEU A 415 1.75 22.79 1.80
N HIS A 416 0.78 22.81 2.70
CA HIS A 416 -0.41 23.66 2.62
C HIS A 416 -0.22 24.86 3.54
N VAL A 417 -0.28 26.08 2.98
CA VAL A 417 0.08 27.32 3.66
C VAL A 417 -1.03 28.34 3.49
N LYS A 418 -1.70 28.67 4.60
CA LYS A 418 -2.84 29.58 4.66
C LYS A 418 -2.52 30.77 5.56
N VAL A 419 -2.57 31.98 5.02
CA VAL A 419 -2.41 33.23 5.78
C VAL A 419 -3.78 33.86 5.98
N VAL A 420 -4.16 34.08 7.23
CA VAL A 420 -5.46 34.62 7.64
C VAL A 420 -5.34 35.95 8.38
N ASP A 421 -6.40 36.76 8.31
CA ASP A 421 -6.58 37.99 9.07
C ASP A 421 -7.26 37.75 10.43
N ALA A 422 -7.40 38.79 11.25
CA ALA A 422 -7.97 38.72 12.60
C ALA A 422 -9.43 38.24 12.67
N ASN A 423 -10.16 38.22 11.54
CA ASN A 423 -11.52 37.72 11.41
C ASN A 423 -11.57 36.32 10.75
N GLY A 424 -10.41 35.69 10.53
CA GLY A 424 -10.29 34.42 9.80
C GLY A 424 -10.34 34.55 8.27
N LYS A 425 -10.39 35.77 7.72
CA LYS A 425 -10.40 35.95 6.25
C LYS A 425 -9.08 35.50 5.64
N VAL A 426 -9.14 34.68 4.60
CA VAL A 426 -7.96 34.25 3.84
C VAL A 426 -7.36 35.43 3.07
N ILE A 427 -6.04 35.59 3.19
CA ILE A 427 -5.23 36.65 2.56
C ILE A 427 -4.26 36.07 1.52
N LYS A 428 -3.70 34.89 1.79
CA LYS A 428 -2.91 34.10 0.84
C LYS A 428 -3.13 32.62 1.13
N GLU A 429 -3.19 31.81 0.10
CA GLU A 429 -3.21 30.35 0.19
C GLU A 429 -2.26 29.75 -0.85
N SER A 430 -1.77 28.54 -0.60
CA SER A 430 -0.87 27.74 -1.45
C SER A 430 -0.88 26.30 -0.97
N GLY A 431 -0.71 25.33 -1.87
CA GLY A 431 -0.92 23.91 -1.56
C GLY A 431 -2.37 23.53 -1.24
N ASP A 432 -3.31 24.39 -1.63
CA ASP A 432 -4.73 24.07 -1.73
C ASP A 432 -5.00 23.15 -2.92
N LEU A 433 -6.20 22.55 -2.93
CA LEU A 433 -6.60 21.52 -3.86
C LEU A 433 -7.66 22.05 -4.82
N ASP A 434 -7.69 21.49 -6.03
CA ASP A 434 -8.81 21.65 -6.96
C ASP A 434 -10.03 20.81 -6.53
N PRO A 435 -11.21 20.99 -7.13
CA PRO A 435 -12.41 20.22 -6.77
C PRO A 435 -12.36 18.70 -7.01
N ASN A 436 -11.31 18.16 -7.64
CA ASN A 436 -11.07 16.70 -7.69
C ASN A 436 -10.17 16.21 -6.54
N GLY A 437 -9.55 17.12 -5.78
CA GLY A 437 -8.58 16.80 -4.73
C GLY A 437 -7.11 16.80 -5.17
N ASP A 438 -6.79 17.23 -6.40
CA ASP A 438 -5.41 17.41 -6.84
C ASP A 438 -4.83 18.77 -6.39
N VAL A 439 -3.55 18.82 -6.02
CA VAL A 439 -2.85 20.10 -5.86
C VAL A 439 -2.81 20.87 -7.18
N ARG A 440 -2.87 22.21 -7.14
CA ARG A 440 -2.91 23.09 -8.33
C ARG A 440 -1.57 23.17 -9.09
N ASP A 441 -1.10 22.04 -9.62
CA ASP A 441 0.09 21.90 -10.45
C ASP A 441 -0.25 21.66 -11.94
N LEU A 442 0.72 21.23 -12.75
CA LEU A 442 0.54 20.98 -14.20
C LEU A 442 -0.23 19.68 -14.54
N HIS A 443 -0.54 18.84 -13.55
CA HIS A 443 -1.39 17.65 -13.70
C HIS A 443 -2.84 17.89 -13.23
N SER A 444 -3.11 18.94 -12.46
CA SER A 444 -4.48 19.37 -12.13
C SER A 444 -5.30 19.67 -13.39
N SER A 445 -6.46 19.03 -13.50
CA SER A 445 -7.37 19.24 -14.65
C SER A 445 -7.96 20.66 -14.68
N TYR A 446 -8.23 21.26 -13.52
CA TYR A 446 -8.76 22.62 -13.43
C TYR A 446 -7.71 23.67 -13.81
N VAL A 447 -6.43 23.44 -13.49
CA VAL A 447 -5.32 24.27 -13.99
C VAL A 447 -5.14 24.11 -15.49
N HIS A 448 -5.23 22.89 -16.01
CA HIS A 448 -5.13 22.60 -17.44
C HIS A 448 -6.24 23.26 -18.27
N ASN A 449 -7.47 23.28 -17.76
CA ASN A 449 -8.63 23.91 -18.39
C ASN A 449 -8.68 25.44 -18.22
N HIS A 450 -7.76 26.03 -17.45
CA HIS A 450 -7.78 27.44 -17.02
C HIS A 450 -8.99 27.84 -16.15
N GLU A 451 -9.63 26.86 -15.51
CA GLU A 451 -10.72 27.07 -14.53
C GLU A 451 -10.16 27.53 -13.16
N MET A 452 -8.93 27.12 -12.84
CA MET A 452 -8.16 27.61 -11.68
C MET A 452 -6.75 28.05 -12.12
N PRO A 453 -6.12 29.01 -11.42
CA PRO A 453 -4.73 29.36 -11.67
C PRO A 453 -3.78 28.26 -11.16
N LEU A 454 -2.62 28.12 -11.81
CA LEU A 454 -1.48 27.37 -11.29
C LEU A 454 -1.03 27.96 -9.94
N ASP A 455 -0.62 27.13 -8.98
CA ASP A 455 0.07 27.60 -7.77
C ASP A 455 1.58 27.74 -8.01
N GLU A 456 2.02 28.94 -8.39
CA GLU A 456 3.44 29.26 -8.63
C GLU A 456 4.34 29.11 -7.39
N GLU A 457 3.77 29.01 -6.18
CA GLU A 457 4.51 28.85 -4.93
C GLU A 457 4.41 27.42 -4.32
N LEU A 458 3.77 26.47 -5.02
CA LEU A 458 3.55 25.11 -4.54
C LEU A 458 4.85 24.38 -4.19
N PHE A 459 5.03 24.09 -2.89
CA PHE A 459 6.07 23.16 -2.44
C PHE A 459 5.53 21.73 -2.41
N SER A 460 6.00 20.90 -3.33
CA SER A 460 5.76 19.44 -3.35
C SER A 460 7.07 18.67 -3.44
N LEU A 461 7.14 17.54 -2.74
CA LEU A 461 8.23 16.56 -2.79
C LEU A 461 7.97 15.44 -3.81
N GLN A 462 6.82 15.46 -4.49
CA GLN A 462 6.46 14.49 -5.53
C GLN A 462 7.43 14.58 -6.72
N SER A 463 8.14 13.49 -7.00
CA SER A 463 9.00 13.39 -8.19
C SER A 463 8.17 13.38 -9.47
N LYS A 464 8.76 13.74 -10.62
CA LYS A 464 8.04 13.78 -11.90
C LYS A 464 8.69 12.90 -12.96
N PHE A 465 7.90 12.16 -13.74
CA PHE A 465 8.40 11.47 -14.92
C PHE A 465 8.53 12.45 -16.09
N LEU A 466 9.75 12.68 -16.55
CA LEU A 466 10.03 13.50 -17.73
C LEU A 466 10.26 12.59 -18.94
N THR A 467 9.54 12.87 -20.03
CA THR A 467 9.65 12.16 -21.31
C THR A 467 9.98 13.12 -22.44
N ARG A 468 10.81 12.68 -23.39
CA ARG A 468 11.25 13.49 -24.53
C ARG A 468 10.22 13.46 -25.66
N ASN A 469 9.88 14.64 -26.17
CA ASN A 469 8.95 14.80 -27.30
C ASN A 469 9.68 14.63 -28.65
N ILE A 470 8.94 14.22 -29.69
CA ILE A 470 9.46 13.97 -31.05
C ILE A 470 10.18 15.20 -31.63
N VAL A 471 9.61 16.40 -31.42
CA VAL A 471 10.14 17.67 -31.92
C VAL A 471 11.23 18.29 -31.03
N GLY A 472 11.67 17.58 -29.98
CA GLY A 472 12.55 18.11 -28.94
C GLY A 472 11.78 18.66 -27.74
N GLY A 473 12.53 19.01 -26.69
CA GLY A 473 11.98 19.30 -25.36
C GLY A 473 11.56 18.04 -24.59
N GLU A 474 11.19 18.25 -23.32
CA GLU A 474 10.65 17.22 -22.42
C GLU A 474 9.27 17.66 -21.92
N ARG A 475 8.42 16.71 -21.51
CA ARG A 475 7.17 16.97 -20.78
C ARG A 475 7.04 16.07 -19.55
N GLU A 476 6.30 16.52 -18.55
CA GLU A 476 5.87 15.67 -17.43
C GLU A 476 4.84 14.62 -17.89
N GLN A 477 4.77 13.51 -17.15
CA GLN A 477 3.80 12.43 -17.29
C GLN A 477 3.45 11.87 -15.92
N VAL A 478 2.22 11.34 -15.81
CA VAL A 478 1.72 10.64 -14.63
C VAL A 478 2.26 9.21 -14.56
N LEU A 479 2.16 8.45 -15.66
CA LEU A 479 2.65 7.06 -15.73
C LEU A 479 4.11 6.96 -16.23
N PRO A 480 4.86 5.93 -15.83
CA PRO A 480 6.26 5.72 -16.19
C PRO A 480 6.49 5.14 -17.60
N VAL A 481 5.55 5.32 -18.53
CA VAL A 481 5.60 4.78 -19.91
C VAL A 481 5.31 5.86 -20.94
N ASN A 482 6.18 6.06 -21.93
CA ASN A 482 6.12 7.22 -22.83
C ASN A 482 4.98 7.15 -23.88
N TYR A 483 3.75 7.49 -23.49
CA TYR A 483 2.58 7.57 -24.37
C TYR A 483 2.53 8.83 -25.28
N SER A 484 3.61 9.65 -25.34
CA SER A 484 3.65 10.85 -26.20
C SER A 484 3.98 10.55 -27.67
N ALA A 485 4.74 9.48 -27.90
CA ALA A 485 5.50 9.31 -29.15
C ALA A 485 4.88 8.32 -30.15
N SER A 486 3.92 7.50 -29.71
CA SER A 486 3.27 6.47 -30.52
C SER A 486 1.93 6.07 -29.89
N PRO A 487 0.87 5.78 -30.68
CA PRO A 487 -0.38 5.20 -30.15
C PRO A 487 -0.22 3.75 -29.68
N LEU A 488 0.90 3.09 -30.01
CA LEU A 488 1.30 1.78 -29.49
C LEU A 488 2.70 1.90 -28.89
N ILE A 489 2.81 1.82 -27.55
CA ILE A 489 4.10 1.79 -26.86
C ILE A 489 4.63 0.35 -26.94
N PHE A 490 5.92 0.19 -27.26
CA PHE A 490 6.57 -1.11 -27.23
C PHE A 490 7.73 -1.06 -26.23
N VAL A 491 7.53 -1.64 -25.05
CA VAL A 491 8.58 -1.76 -24.03
C VAL A 491 9.67 -2.67 -24.57
N ARG A 492 10.91 -2.17 -24.60
CA ARG A 492 12.10 -2.89 -25.07
C ARG A 492 13.29 -2.54 -24.18
N PRO A 493 14.20 -3.48 -23.92
CA PRO A 493 15.48 -3.17 -23.30
C PRO A 493 16.24 -2.07 -24.06
N SER A 494 16.79 -1.11 -23.31
CA SER A 494 17.64 -0.07 -23.89
C SER A 494 18.86 -0.71 -24.57
N ARG A 495 19.12 -0.32 -25.82
CA ARG A 495 20.35 -0.72 -26.54
C ARG A 495 21.62 -0.11 -25.95
N ASN A 496 21.47 0.92 -25.12
CA ASN A 496 22.55 1.62 -24.44
C ASN A 496 22.57 1.19 -22.96
N SER A 497 23.76 1.06 -22.36
CA SER A 497 23.88 0.76 -20.93
C SER A 497 23.20 1.85 -20.08
N THR A 498 22.17 1.46 -19.33
CA THR A 498 21.49 2.33 -18.36
C THR A 498 22.15 2.30 -16.98
N ILE A 499 23.07 1.36 -16.72
CA ILE A 499 23.75 1.18 -15.42
C ILE A 499 24.39 2.48 -14.93
N LEU A 500 25.05 3.20 -15.84
CA LEU A 500 25.72 4.49 -15.56
C LEU A 500 24.77 5.69 -15.55
N ASN A 501 23.62 5.60 -16.24
CA ASN A 501 22.73 6.74 -16.50
C ASN A 501 21.45 6.74 -15.63
N GLY A 502 21.10 5.59 -15.03
CA GLY A 502 19.83 5.35 -14.32
C GLY A 502 18.57 5.33 -15.21
N ARG A 503 18.72 5.47 -16.55
CA ARG A 503 17.61 5.76 -17.46
C ARG A 503 17.87 5.38 -18.92
N PRO A 504 16.80 5.16 -19.73
CA PRO A 504 16.86 5.11 -21.19
C PRO A 504 17.06 6.51 -21.79
N GLY A 505 17.24 6.60 -23.11
CA GLY A 505 17.58 7.85 -23.81
C GLY A 505 16.43 8.86 -23.95
N ASP A 506 15.19 8.46 -23.72
CA ASP A 506 13.96 9.22 -23.98
C ASP A 506 13.14 9.55 -22.71
N ALA A 507 13.54 9.04 -21.55
CA ALA A 507 12.91 9.34 -20.26
C ALA A 507 13.93 9.66 -19.15
N ARG A 508 13.48 10.36 -18.10
CA ARG A 508 14.21 10.56 -16.83
C ARG A 508 13.24 10.81 -15.68
N LYS A 509 13.64 10.49 -14.45
CA LYS A 509 12.96 10.96 -13.24
C LYS A 509 13.52 12.32 -12.83
N HIS A 510 12.66 13.29 -12.54
CA HIS A 510 13.04 14.53 -11.85
C HIS A 510 12.76 14.33 -10.36
N LYS A 511 13.82 14.15 -9.55
CA LYS A 511 13.69 13.75 -8.15
C LYS A 511 13.42 14.94 -7.23
N MET A 512 12.25 14.95 -6.58
CA MET A 512 11.80 16.06 -5.75
C MET A 512 11.84 15.78 -4.24
N GLY A 513 12.10 14.54 -3.83
CA GLY A 513 12.34 14.20 -2.43
C GLY A 513 13.63 14.79 -1.83
N ILE A 514 13.73 14.67 -0.50
CA ILE A 514 14.86 15.12 0.32
C ILE A 514 15.79 13.92 0.60
N GLU A 515 17.10 14.12 0.56
CA GLU A 515 18.13 13.12 0.88
C GLU A 515 18.22 12.78 2.40
N PRO A 516 18.86 11.66 2.80
CA PRO A 516 19.05 11.30 4.21
C PRO A 516 19.69 12.45 5.03
N GLY A 517 19.03 12.90 6.09
CA GLY A 517 19.46 14.07 6.89
C GLY A 517 19.47 15.42 6.14
N GLY A 518 18.94 15.48 4.92
CA GLY A 518 18.87 16.67 4.08
C GLY A 518 17.74 17.62 4.44
N SER A 519 17.63 18.73 3.69
CA SER A 519 16.50 19.66 3.82
C SER A 519 16.23 20.48 2.55
N ARG A 520 14.98 20.92 2.39
CA ARG A 520 14.54 21.88 1.37
C ARG A 520 13.83 23.06 2.02
N VAL A 521 13.80 24.21 1.35
CA VAL A 521 13.14 25.43 1.85
C VAL A 521 12.12 25.90 0.84
N ALA A 522 10.85 25.99 1.27
CA ALA A 522 9.78 26.65 0.53
C ALA A 522 9.82 28.16 0.77
N SER A 523 9.34 28.96 -0.18
CA SER A 523 9.29 30.43 -0.09
C SER A 523 7.95 30.96 -0.57
N TYR A 524 7.28 31.76 0.26
CA TYR A 524 5.94 32.29 0.01
C TYR A 524 5.93 33.81 0.17
N ARG A 525 5.26 34.52 -0.74
CA ARG A 525 5.20 35.98 -0.76
C ARG A 525 3.77 36.45 -0.50
N ILE A 526 3.63 37.28 0.53
CA ILE A 526 2.37 37.96 0.86
C ILE A 526 2.57 39.43 0.52
N SER A 527 1.98 39.90 -0.58
CA SER A 527 2.23 41.24 -1.08
C SER A 527 1.56 42.30 -0.22
N LYS A 528 2.02 43.55 -0.34
CA LYS A 528 1.35 44.71 0.27
C LYS A 528 -0.10 44.89 -0.17
N ARG A 529 -0.50 44.39 -1.34
CA ARG A 529 -1.90 44.45 -1.82
C ARG A 529 -2.77 43.50 -1.01
N ASP A 530 -2.27 42.31 -0.73
CA ASP A 530 -3.00 41.24 -0.05
C ASP A 530 -3.19 41.63 1.42
N LEU A 531 -2.10 42.07 2.06
CA LEU A 531 -2.12 42.61 3.43
C LEU A 531 -3.03 43.84 3.58
N ALA A 532 -3.07 44.74 2.59
CA ALA A 532 -3.99 45.88 2.61
C ALA A 532 -5.47 45.48 2.42
N GLY A 533 -5.74 44.23 2.03
CA GLY A 533 -7.08 43.67 1.91
C GLY A 533 -7.60 42.97 3.18
N GLY A 534 -6.87 43.00 4.30
CA GLY A 534 -7.24 42.31 5.53
C GLY A 534 -6.96 43.09 6.82
N THR A 535 -7.46 42.55 7.93
CA THR A 535 -7.43 43.14 9.27
C THR A 535 -6.30 42.53 10.10
N PRO A 536 -5.31 43.31 10.56
CA PRO A 536 -4.25 42.78 11.43
C PRO A 536 -4.78 42.48 12.85
N PRO A 537 -4.13 41.58 13.62
CA PRO A 537 -2.94 40.80 13.26
C PRO A 537 -3.22 39.73 12.18
N PHE A 538 -2.17 39.35 11.46
CA PHE A 538 -2.19 38.24 10.50
C PHE A 538 -1.48 37.04 11.10
N LYS A 539 -2.00 35.83 10.83
CA LYS A 539 -1.45 34.54 11.25
C LYS A 539 -1.21 33.65 10.03
N ALA A 540 -0.10 32.94 9.97
CA ALA A 540 0.10 31.86 9.02
C ALA A 540 -0.17 30.51 9.69
N ILE A 541 -0.88 29.63 8.98
CA ILE A 541 -1.07 28.22 9.32
C ILE A 541 -0.28 27.42 8.28
N VAL A 542 0.69 26.63 8.73
CA VAL A 542 1.63 25.88 7.89
C VAL A 542 1.48 24.40 8.20
N GLN A 543 0.86 23.66 7.28
CA GLN A 543 0.64 22.22 7.38
C GLN A 543 1.56 21.48 6.40
N LEU A 544 2.26 20.44 6.86
CA LEU A 544 2.85 19.43 5.97
C LEU A 544 1.84 18.29 5.84
N LYS A 545 1.35 18.07 4.62
CA LYS A 545 0.35 17.03 4.28
C LYS A 545 0.97 15.90 3.46
N ALA A 546 0.39 14.71 3.59
CA ALA A 546 0.75 13.53 2.81
C ALA A 546 -0.51 12.79 2.31
N ALA A 547 -0.47 12.33 1.07
CA ALA A 547 -1.49 11.48 0.44
C ALA A 547 -0.84 10.19 -0.09
N MET A 548 -1.65 9.15 -0.31
CA MET A 548 -1.18 7.88 -0.89
C MET A 548 -0.74 8.03 -2.35
N VAL A 549 -1.67 8.50 -3.20
CA VAL A 549 -1.48 8.85 -4.62
C VAL A 549 -2.39 10.03 -4.98
N PRO A 550 -2.05 10.85 -5.99
CA PRO A 550 -2.91 11.95 -6.44
C PRO A 550 -4.12 11.45 -7.26
N VAL A 551 -5.19 12.24 -7.32
CA VAL A 551 -6.42 11.89 -8.06
C VAL A 551 -6.21 11.94 -9.58
N ASN A 552 -5.25 12.73 -10.07
CA ASN A 552 -4.85 12.72 -11.48
C ASN A 552 -4.34 11.35 -11.96
N LEU A 553 -3.86 10.47 -11.07
CA LEU A 553 -3.56 9.07 -11.41
C LEU A 553 -4.83 8.30 -11.79
N LEU A 554 -5.90 8.41 -10.98
CA LEU A 554 -7.20 7.77 -11.26
C LEU A 554 -7.76 8.21 -12.61
N ASN A 555 -7.61 9.50 -12.94
CA ASN A 555 -8.05 10.04 -14.22
C ASN A 555 -7.36 9.38 -15.44
N ILE A 556 -6.13 8.89 -15.27
CA ILE A 556 -5.36 8.19 -16.33
C ILE A 556 -5.66 6.68 -16.35
N ILE A 557 -5.93 6.05 -15.20
CA ILE A 557 -6.08 4.58 -15.09
C ILE A 557 -7.53 4.07 -15.08
N LYS A 558 -8.55 4.93 -14.92
CA LYS A 558 -9.98 4.55 -14.92
C LYS A 558 -10.45 3.81 -16.17
N ASP A 559 -9.73 3.97 -17.27
CA ASP A 559 -10.03 3.52 -18.62
C ASP A 559 -9.98 1.99 -18.84
N VAL A 560 -9.67 1.23 -17.79
CA VAL A 560 -9.74 -0.24 -17.73
C VAL A 560 -10.70 -0.76 -16.66
N GLY A 561 -11.35 0.13 -15.91
CA GLY A 561 -12.13 -0.21 -14.72
C GLY A 561 -11.28 -0.49 -13.48
N PHE A 562 -11.94 -0.75 -12.36
CA PHE A 562 -11.34 -1.19 -11.11
C PHE A 562 -11.98 -2.51 -10.67
N ASP A 563 -11.24 -3.35 -9.94
CA ASP A 563 -11.79 -4.58 -9.34
C ASP A 563 -12.87 -4.25 -8.28
N TYR A 564 -13.54 -5.30 -7.77
CA TYR A 564 -14.47 -5.24 -6.63
C TYR A 564 -15.72 -4.36 -6.84
N ASN A 565 -16.14 -4.15 -8.09
CA ASN A 565 -17.29 -3.31 -8.46
C ASN A 565 -17.14 -1.82 -8.04
N LEU A 566 -15.91 -1.35 -7.82
CA LEU A 566 -15.63 0.05 -7.52
C LEU A 566 -15.63 0.88 -8.81
N SER A 567 -16.26 2.05 -8.77
CA SER A 567 -16.14 3.08 -9.79
C SER A 567 -14.92 3.97 -9.55
N ALA A 568 -14.52 4.73 -10.57
CA ALA A 568 -13.49 5.76 -10.43
C ALA A 568 -13.86 6.84 -9.40
N ARG A 569 -15.16 7.05 -9.12
CA ARG A 569 -15.61 8.00 -8.09
C ARG A 569 -15.36 7.45 -6.70
N ASP A 570 -15.75 6.20 -6.43
CA ASP A 570 -15.63 5.60 -5.08
C ASP A 570 -14.16 5.58 -4.62
N VAL A 571 -13.25 5.28 -5.56
CA VAL A 571 -11.80 5.35 -5.31
C VAL A 571 -11.31 6.79 -5.11
N ALA A 572 -11.84 7.76 -5.87
CA ALA A 572 -11.46 9.18 -5.73
C ALA A 572 -11.96 9.81 -4.43
N GLU A 573 -13.15 9.41 -3.96
CA GLU A 573 -13.75 9.83 -2.69
C GLU A 573 -12.82 9.40 -1.53
N VAL A 574 -12.39 8.13 -1.52
CA VAL A 574 -11.47 7.61 -0.49
C VAL A 574 -10.04 8.18 -0.59
N LEU A 575 -9.58 8.63 -1.76
CA LEU A 575 -8.29 9.37 -1.84
C LEU A 575 -8.41 10.82 -1.35
N SER A 576 -9.42 11.53 -1.81
CA SER A 576 -9.51 13.00 -1.67
C SER A 576 -10.03 13.42 -0.30
N GLN A 577 -10.97 12.65 0.24
CA GLN A 577 -11.54 12.86 1.57
C GLN A 577 -10.96 11.84 2.55
N GLY A 578 -10.94 10.56 2.14
CA GLY A 578 -10.86 9.43 3.05
C GLY A 578 -12.22 8.75 3.20
N HIS A 579 -12.51 8.18 4.37
CA HIS A 579 -13.83 7.58 4.65
C HIS A 579 -14.80 8.59 5.30
N VAL A 580 -14.76 9.88 4.93
CA VAL A 580 -15.41 10.96 5.73
C VAL A 580 -16.95 10.91 5.74
N ASP A 581 -17.55 11.65 6.68
CA ASP A 581 -19.00 11.86 6.80
C ASP A 581 -19.60 12.72 5.66
N GLU A 582 -20.94 12.73 5.54
CA GLU A 582 -21.62 13.49 4.47
C GLU A 582 -21.44 15.02 4.59
N ASP A 583 -21.10 15.52 5.79
CA ASP A 583 -20.79 16.94 6.06
C ASP A 583 -19.33 17.32 5.72
N GLY A 584 -18.46 16.36 5.41
CA GLY A 584 -17.07 16.57 5.02
C GLY A 584 -16.11 16.89 6.19
N ASN A 585 -16.47 16.52 7.41
CA ASN A 585 -15.63 16.73 8.59
C ASN A 585 -14.43 15.78 8.61
N THR A 586 -13.30 16.24 9.17
CA THR A 586 -12.18 15.35 9.49
C THR A 586 -12.42 14.70 10.85
N ILE A 587 -13.09 13.55 10.87
CA ILE A 587 -13.38 12.85 12.13
C ILE A 587 -12.09 12.34 12.78
N ILE A 588 -11.97 12.62 14.08
CA ILE A 588 -10.81 12.28 14.91
C ILE A 588 -11.18 11.11 15.83
N TRP A 589 -11.38 9.93 15.22
CA TRP A 589 -11.10 8.61 15.79
C TRP A 589 -11.32 8.48 17.33
N ASN A 590 -12.58 8.54 17.75
CA ASN A 590 -13.02 8.48 19.14
C ASN A 590 -12.86 7.06 19.76
N PRO A 591 -11.99 6.82 20.77
CA PRO A 591 -11.78 5.48 21.36
C PRO A 591 -12.95 4.90 22.13
N ASP A 592 -13.93 5.73 22.49
CA ASP A 592 -15.05 5.36 23.35
C ASP A 592 -16.36 5.18 22.56
N SER A 593 -16.28 4.98 21.23
CA SER A 593 -17.43 4.78 20.33
C SER A 593 -17.29 3.53 19.47
N ASP A 594 -18.39 2.76 19.39
CA ASP A 594 -18.57 1.62 18.50
C ASP A 594 -19.26 2.00 17.17
N ASP A 595 -19.51 3.30 16.94
CA ASP A 595 -20.06 3.82 15.69
C ASP A 595 -18.99 3.83 14.56
N PRO A 596 -19.30 3.33 13.35
CA PRO A 596 -18.33 3.29 12.25
C PRO A 596 -18.00 4.68 11.68
N GLU A 597 -18.91 5.65 11.82
CA GLU A 597 -18.73 7.01 11.33
C GLU A 597 -17.77 7.79 12.24
N ASP A 598 -17.67 7.46 13.53
CA ASP A 598 -16.65 7.99 14.46
C ASP A 598 -15.20 7.50 14.16
N ASN A 599 -14.99 6.68 13.12
CA ASN A 599 -13.80 5.83 12.93
C ASN A 599 -13.05 6.05 11.60
N GLN A 600 -13.16 7.23 11.00
CA GLN A 600 -12.77 7.48 9.60
C GLN A 600 -11.28 7.76 9.40
N VAL A 601 -10.70 7.21 8.32
CA VAL A 601 -9.36 7.59 7.83
C VAL A 601 -9.48 8.86 7.01
N SER A 602 -8.61 9.86 7.23
CA SER A 602 -8.49 11.03 6.35
C SER A 602 -7.51 10.75 5.20
N GLY A 603 -7.94 11.01 3.97
CA GLY A 603 -7.16 10.76 2.75
C GLY A 603 -5.92 11.66 2.60
N HIS A 604 -5.96 12.85 3.23
CA HIS A 604 -4.94 13.88 3.21
C HIS A 604 -4.37 14.16 4.60
N MET A 605 -3.55 13.24 5.11
CA MET A 605 -3.04 13.28 6.48
C MET A 605 -2.15 14.50 6.75
N VAL A 606 -2.56 15.35 7.70
CA VAL A 606 -1.70 16.40 8.28
C VAL A 606 -0.62 15.74 9.16
N VAL A 607 0.60 15.67 8.62
CA VAL A 607 1.76 15.10 9.31
C VAL A 607 2.23 16.05 10.42
N TRP A 608 2.39 17.33 10.07
CA TRP A 608 2.78 18.40 10.98
C TRP A 608 1.94 19.64 10.72
N GLU A 609 1.72 20.42 11.77
CA GLU A 609 1.14 21.75 11.70
C GLU A 609 1.97 22.69 12.58
N ARG A 610 2.14 23.93 12.13
CA ARG A 610 2.66 25.05 12.94
C ARG A 610 1.89 26.31 12.60
N GLU A 611 1.54 27.08 13.62
CA GLU A 611 1.04 28.44 13.45
C GLU A 611 2.16 29.45 13.66
N VAL A 612 2.15 30.54 12.90
CA VAL A 612 3.03 31.71 13.06
C VAL A 612 2.17 32.95 13.19
N ASP A 613 1.94 33.34 14.45
CA ASP A 613 1.19 34.54 14.80
C ASP A 613 1.90 35.83 14.39
N ASN A 614 1.13 36.92 14.37
CA ASN A 614 1.65 38.28 14.42
C ASN A 614 2.66 38.65 13.32
N LEU A 615 2.47 38.10 12.11
CA LEU A 615 3.37 38.26 10.95
C LEU A 615 3.78 39.71 10.64
N ALA A 616 2.91 40.68 10.95
CA ALA A 616 3.12 42.10 10.70
C ALA A 616 3.96 42.84 11.76
N SER A 617 4.08 42.34 13.00
CA SER A 617 4.86 43.04 14.05
C SER A 617 6.34 42.65 14.07
N ALA A 618 6.73 41.58 13.39
CA ALA A 618 8.13 41.19 13.13
C ALA A 618 8.95 42.20 12.27
N GLY A 619 8.39 43.37 11.95
CA GLY A 619 9.02 44.43 11.18
C GLY A 619 9.17 45.79 11.90
N ALA A 620 8.71 45.92 13.14
CA ALA A 620 8.73 47.20 13.89
C ALA A 620 10.03 47.44 14.70
N GLY A 621 11.13 46.79 14.30
CA GLY A 621 12.34 46.58 15.12
C GLY A 621 13.59 47.35 14.72
N LYS A 622 13.49 48.69 14.59
CA LYS A 622 14.56 49.67 14.26
C LYS A 622 15.04 49.69 12.80
#